data_AF-A0A948TQ96-F1
#
_entry.id   AF-A0A948TQ96-F1
#
_cell.length_a   1.000
_cell.length_b   1.000
_cell.length_c   1.000
_cell.angle_alpha   90.00
_cell.angle_beta   90.00
_cell.angle_gamma   90.00
#
_symmetry.space_group_name_H-M   'P 1'
#
loop_
_entity.id
_entity.type
_entity.pdbx_description
1 polymer ?
#
loop_
_entity_poly.entity_id
_entity_poly.type
_entity_poly.pdbx_seq_one_letter_code
_entity_poly.pdbx_strand_id
1 'polypeptide(L)' 'MALEVRKKERENSQNLVHRFTKVVRQSGVLLEKRKRQFHKRAKSALIQKRSALRRAELKIQKAREYKLSKPQ' A
#
# COMPACT_ATOMS: atom_id res chain seq x y z
N MET A 1 -17.94 0.96 -2.05
CA MET A 1 -17.32 1.88 -3.01
C MET A 1 -17.04 1.09 -4.29
N ALA A 2 -17.80 1.36 -5.35
CA ALA A 2 -17.58 0.73 -6.64
C ALA A 2 -16.51 1.54 -7.39
N LEU A 3 -15.44 0.88 -7.81
CA LEU A 3 -14.41 1.50 -8.63
C LEU A 3 -14.79 1.28 -10.11
N GLU A 4 -15.04 2.36 -10.83
CA GLU A 4 -15.41 2.28 -12.25
C GLU A 4 -14.33 2.91 -13.13
N VAL A 5 -13.92 2.20 -14.18
CA VAL A 5 -12.95 2.68 -15.17
C VAL A 5 -13.53 2.46 -16.57
N ARG A 6 -13.97 3.54 -17.21
CA ARG A 6 -14.51 3.52 -18.58
C ARG A 6 -13.41 3.73 -19.62
N LYS A 7 -13.60 3.16 -20.81
CA LYS A 7 -12.73 3.37 -21.98
C LYS A 7 -12.87 4.80 -22.49
N LYS A 8 -11.74 5.43 -22.84
CA LYS A 8 -11.74 6.74 -23.52
C LYS A 8 -11.79 6.58 -25.04
N GLU A 9 -12.26 7.60 -25.75
CA GLU A 9 -12.51 7.54 -27.21
C GLU A 9 -11.32 7.05 -28.05
N ARG A 10 -10.09 7.51 -27.74
CA ARG A 10 -8.85 7.15 -28.47
C ARG A 10 -7.93 6.21 -27.69
N GLU A 11 -8.49 5.40 -26.81
CA GLU A 11 -7.70 4.49 -25.98
C GLU A 11 -7.56 3.09 -26.58
N ASN A 12 -6.32 2.62 -26.69
CA ASN A 12 -6.02 1.21 -26.94
C ASN A 12 -6.39 0.34 -25.71
N SER A 13 -6.90 -0.86 -25.94
CA SER A 13 -7.29 -1.83 -24.91
C SER A 13 -6.20 -2.11 -23.87
N GLN A 14 -4.93 -2.14 -24.29
CA GLN A 14 -3.80 -2.33 -23.36
C GLN A 14 -3.67 -1.18 -22.35
N ASN A 15 -3.84 0.07 -22.80
CA ASN A 15 -3.78 1.25 -21.95
C ASN A 15 -4.95 1.29 -20.94
N LEU A 16 -6.13 0.80 -21.36
CA LEU A 16 -7.28 0.67 -20.47
C LEU A 16 -7.00 -0.31 -19.33
N VAL A 17 -6.45 -1.49 -19.64
CA VAL A 17 -6.07 -2.50 -18.62
C VAL A 17 -4.99 -1.96 -17.68
N HIS A 18 -4.00 -1.23 -18.21
CA HIS A 18 -2.98 -0.59 -17.40
C HIS A 18 -3.58 0.42 -16.42
N ARG A 19 -4.47 1.32 -16.90
CA ARG A 19 -5.16 2.28 -16.03
C ARG A 19 -6.02 1.56 -14.99
N PHE A 20 -6.82 0.57 -15.40
CA PHE A 20 -7.62 -0.21 -14.48
C PHE A 20 -6.76 -0.79 -13.35
N THR A 21 -5.64 -1.43 -13.70
CA THR A 21 -4.71 -2.02 -12.72
C THR A 21 -4.12 -0.95 -11.79
N LYS A 22 -3.71 0.21 -12.32
CA LYS A 22 -3.18 1.32 -11.53
C LYS A 22 -4.22 1.85 -10.54
N VAL A 23 -5.46 2.07 -11.00
CA VAL A 23 -6.54 2.59 -10.18
C VAL A 23 -6.95 1.57 -9.10
N VAL A 24 -7.04 0.27 -9.44
CA VAL A 24 -7.29 -0.80 -8.44
C VAL A 24 -6.21 -0.82 -7.37
N ARG A 25 -4.93 -0.75 -7.76
CA ARG A 25 -3.81 -0.71 -6.81
C ARG A 25 -3.85 0.52 -5.91
N GLN A 26 -4.10 1.70 -6.48
CA GLN A 26 -4.18 2.96 -5.74
C GLN A 26 -5.39 3.02 -4.80
N SER A 27 -6.53 2.47 -5.23
CA SER A 27 -7.75 2.43 -4.41
C SER A 27 -7.59 1.60 -3.14
N GLY A 28 -6.64 0.67 -3.09
CA GLY A 28 -6.42 -0.19 -1.94
C GLY A 28 -7.55 -1.19 -1.66
N VAL A 29 -8.57 -1.29 -2.53
CA VAL A 29 -9.78 -2.11 -2.31
C VAL A 29 -9.44 -3.58 -2.03
N LEU A 30 -8.44 -4.14 -2.72
CA LEU A 30 -7.99 -5.51 -2.50
C LEU A 30 -7.34 -5.69 -1.12
N LEU A 31 -6.54 -4.71 -0.68
CA LEU A 31 -5.90 -4.75 0.64
C LEU A 31 -6.93 -4.60 1.76
N GLU A 32 -7.93 -3.75 1.57
CA GLU A 32 -9.03 -3.57 2.52
C GLU A 32 -9.85 -4.85 2.66
N LYS A 33 -10.26 -5.45 1.54
CA LYS A 33 -11.01 -6.73 1.54
C LYS A 33 -10.21 -7.84 2.20
N ARG A 34 -8.92 -8.00 1.86
CA ARG A 34 -8.03 -8.97 2.51
C ARG A 34 -7.88 -8.71 4.01
N LYS A 35 -7.76 -7.44 4.42
CA LYS A 35 -7.65 -7.07 5.85
C LYS A 35 -8.92 -7.41 6.63
N ARG A 36 -10.09 -7.25 6.01
CA ARG A 36 -11.42 -7.49 6.59
C ARG A 36 -11.90 -8.94 6.48
N GLN A 37 -11.21 -9.78 5.70
CA GLN A 37 -11.59 -11.19 5.48
C GLN A 37 -11.75 -11.98 6.78
N PHE A 38 -10.94 -11.68 7.80
CA PHE A 38 -10.97 -12.37 9.09
C PHE A 38 -11.08 -11.36 10.23
N HIS A 39 -11.83 -11.74 11.27
CA HIS A 39 -11.89 -10.98 12.52
C HIS A 39 -10.52 -10.96 13.20
N LYS A 40 -10.11 -9.78 13.69
CA LYS A 40 -8.87 -9.60 14.44
C LYS A 40 -9.18 -9.00 15.80
N ARG A 41 -8.70 -9.62 16.87
CA ARG A 41 -8.80 -9.08 18.23
C ARG A 41 -8.08 -7.72 18.31
N ALA A 42 -8.64 -6.79 19.07
CA ALA A 42 -7.98 -5.53 19.39
C ALA A 42 -6.63 -5.78 20.09
N LYS A 43 -5.60 -5.05 19.68
CA LYS A 43 -4.26 -5.15 20.27
C LYS A 43 -4.24 -4.47 21.64
N SER A 44 -3.55 -5.04 22.62
CA SER A 44 -3.28 -4.38 23.91
C SER A 44 -2.39 -3.15 23.74
N ALA A 45 -2.44 -2.23 24.70
CA ALA A 45 -1.66 -0.98 24.67
C ALA A 45 -0.15 -1.24 24.50
N LEU A 46 0.39 -2.26 25.18
CA LEU A 46 1.80 -2.65 25.06
C LEU A 46 2.18 -3.07 23.63
N ILE A 47 1.34 -3.89 22.97
CA ILE A 47 1.59 -4.36 21.59
C ILE A 47 1.50 -3.17 20.62
N GLN A 48 0.57 -2.24 20.85
CA GLN A 48 0.47 -1.02 20.05
C GLN A 48 1.74 -0.17 20.18
N LYS A 49 2.24 0.05 21.41
CA LYS A 49 3.49 0.78 21.69
C LYS A 49 4.68 0.12 21.00
N ARG A 50 4.86 -1.20 21.16
CA ARG A 50 5.95 -1.95 20.52
C ARG A 50 5.90 -1.86 18.99
N SER A 51 4.70 -1.93 18.40
CA SER A 51 4.51 -1.75 16.95
C SER A 51 4.85 -0.33 16.49
N ALA A 52 4.61 0.69 17.31
CA ALA A 52 4.97 2.07 16.99
C ALA A 52 6.49 2.27 17.02
N LEU A 53 7.16 1.78 18.08
CA LEU A 53 8.62 1.85 18.21
C LEU A 53 9.33 1.17 17.04
N ARG A 54 8.92 -0.06 16.68
CA ARG A 54 9.47 -0.78 15.52
C ARG A 54 9.35 0.02 14.21
N ARG A 55 8.25 0.74 13.99
CA ARG A 55 8.08 1.58 12.79
C ARG A 55 9.06 2.77 12.79
N ALA A 56 9.33 3.35 13.95
CA ALA A 56 10.31 4.43 14.08
C ALA A 56 11.74 3.94 13.82
N GLU A 57 12.12 2.79 14.39
CA GLU A 57 13.42 2.15 14.18
C GLU A 57 13.66 1.84 12.69
N LEU A 58 12.68 1.21 12.03
CA LEU A 58 12.77 0.88 10.60
C LEU A 58 12.89 2.13 9.72
N LYS A 59 12.28 3.25 10.10
CA LYS A 59 12.43 4.52 9.38
C LYS A 59 13.86 5.04 9.45
N ILE A 60 14.48 4.96 10.63
CA ILE A 60 15.88 5.35 10.84
C ILE A 60 16.82 4.43 10.05
N GLN A 61 16.60 3.12 10.15
CA GLN A 61 17.40 2.12 9.43
C GLN A 61 17.37 2.35 7.92
N LYS A 62 16.18 2.50 7.32
CA LYS A 62 16.04 2.80 5.88
C LYS A 62 16.75 4.08 5.47
N ALA A 63 16.70 5.12 6.31
CA ALA A 63 17.38 6.38 6.02
C ALA A 63 18.92 6.22 6.03
N ARG A 64 19.46 5.39 6.93
CA ARG A 64 20.90 5.06 6.95
C ARG A 64 21.29 4.24 5.73
N GLU A 65 20.55 3.19 5.42
CA GLU A 65 20.78 2.34 4.25
C GLU A 65 20.76 3.15 2.95
N TYR A 66 19.76 4.04 2.80
CA TYR A 66 19.68 4.93 1.65
C TYR A 66 20.87 5.90 1.53
N LYS A 67 21.42 6.39 2.65
CA LYS A 67 22.63 7.22 2.64
C LYS A 67 23.86 6.41 2.20
N LEU A 68 23.98 5.18 2.68
CA LEU A 68 25.10 4.30 2.37
C LEU A 68 25.04 3.75 0.93
N SER A 69 23.85 3.60 0.36
CA SER A 69 23.65 3.09 -1.01
C SER A 69 23.90 4.12 -2.11
N LYS A 70 24.20 5.38 -1.78
CA LYS A 70 24.51 6.39 -2.80
C LYS A 70 25.92 6.14 -3.33
N PRO A 71 26.13 6.05 -4.65
CA PRO A 71 27.48 6.02 -5.20
C PRO A 71 28.20 7.31 -4.82
N GLN A 72 29.48 7.18 -4.44
CA GLN A 72 30.37 8.29 -4.10
C GLN A 72 30.68 9.14 -5.32
#